data_AF-A0A357BYX8-F1
#
_entry.id   AF-A0A357BYX8-F1
#
_cell.length_a   1.000
_cell.length_b   1.000
_cell.length_c   1.000
_cell.angle_alpha   90.00
_cell.angle_beta   90.00
_cell.angle_gamma   90.00
#
_symmetry.space_group_name_H-M   'P 1'
#
loop_
_entity.id
_entity.type
_entity.pdbx_description
1 polymer ?
#
loop_
_entity_poly.entity_id
_entity_poly.type
_entity_poly.pdbx_seq_one_letter_code
_entity_poly.pdbx_strand_id
1 'polypeptide(L)' 'MKPWPKLFQNLRSSRETELTQKFPLPVVCAWMGNSQLVAAKHYLQVTDKHFTKAVDQSKLLAVLL' A
#
# COMPACT_ATOMS: atom_id res chain seq x y z
N MET A 1 18.15 9.53 22.82
CA MET A 1 17.09 8.98 21.94
C MET A 1 17.57 7.65 21.36
N LYS A 2 16.69 6.67 21.19
CA LYS A 2 17.03 5.42 20.49
C LYS A 2 16.72 5.59 18.99
N PRO A 3 17.60 5.15 18.07
CA PRO A 3 17.32 5.19 16.63
C PRO A 3 16.05 4.43 16.28
N TRP A 4 15.29 4.93 15.31
CA TRP A 4 14.11 4.22 14.82
C TRP A 4 14.53 2.91 14.15
N PRO A 5 13.97 1.76 14.55
CA PRO A 5 14.35 0.49 13.96
C PRO A 5 13.96 0.45 12.48
N LYS A 6 14.86 -0.03 11.62
CA LYS A 6 14.62 -0.25 10.19
C LYS A 6 14.06 0.98 9.45
N LEU A 7 14.62 2.17 9.73
CA LEU A 7 14.17 3.45 9.17
C LEU A 7 13.86 3.39 7.66
N PHE A 8 14.82 3.01 6.84
CA PHE A 8 14.64 2.99 5.38
C PHE A 8 13.61 1.95 4.92
N GLN A 9 13.56 0.79 5.59
CA GLN A 9 12.55 -0.23 5.29
C GLN A 9 11.15 0.31 5.55
N ASN A 10 10.94 0.96 6.70
CA ASN A 10 9.63 1.47 7.09
C ASN A 10 9.19 2.64 6.21
N LEU A 11 10.10 3.57 5.90
CA LEU A 11 9.82 4.67 4.96
C LEU A 11 9.45 4.12 3.57
N ARG A 12 10.18 3.09 3.13
CA ARG A 12 9.90 2.41 1.87
C ARG A 12 8.55 1.70 1.87
N SER A 13 8.21 0.96 2.93
CA SER A 13 6.92 0.28 3.08
C SER A 13 5.75 1.25 2.97
N SER A 14 5.84 2.39 3.67
CA SER A 14 4.83 3.45 3.57
C SER A 14 4.72 3.97 2.14
N ARG A 15 5.86 4.32 1.51
CA ARG A 15 5.85 4.90 0.16
C ARG A 15 5.33 3.93 -0.90
N GLU A 16 5.72 2.67 -0.83
CA GLU A 16 5.28 1.64 -1.77
C GLU A 16 3.77 1.42 -1.66
N THR A 17 3.24 1.33 -0.43
CA THR A 17 1.80 1.21 -0.16
C THR A 17 1.02 2.38 -0.76
N GLU A 18 1.45 3.62 -0.50
CA GLU A 18 0.80 4.82 -1.05
C GLU A 18 0.80 4.86 -2.59
N LEU A 19 1.90 4.46 -3.23
CA LEU A 19 2.01 4.44 -4.68
C LEU A 19 1.08 3.39 -5.29
N THR A 20 0.98 2.20 -4.68
CA THR A 20 0.09 1.13 -5.17
C THR A 20 -1.40 1.47 -5.07
N GLN A 21 -1.77 2.46 -4.25
CA GLN A 21 -3.15 2.98 -4.22
C GLN A 21 -3.47 3.87 -5.43
N LYS A 22 -2.44 4.37 -6.14
CA LYS A 22 -2.56 5.32 -7.26
C LYS A 22 -2.19 4.70 -8.60
N PHE A 23 -1.28 3.73 -8.61
CA PHE A 23 -0.71 3.15 -9.82
C PHE A 23 -0.70 1.62 -9.74
N PRO A 24 -0.75 0.90 -10.88
CA PRO A 24 -0.69 -0.55 -10.90
C PRO A 24 0.60 -1.09 -10.24
N LEU A 25 0.46 -2.18 -9.48
CA LEU A 25 1.58 -2.81 -8.76
C LEU A 25 2.83 -3.09 -9.63
N PRO A 26 2.73 -3.62 -10.87
CA PRO A 26 3.91 -3.86 -11.69
C PRO A 26 4.72 -2.59 -12.00
N VAL A 27 4.03 -1.46 -12.20
CA VAL A 27 4.67 -0.16 -12.47
C VAL A 27 5.39 0.35 -11.24
N VAL A 28 4.74 0.26 -10.07
CA VAL A 28 5.35 0.65 -8.79
C VAL A 28 6.55 -0.23 -8.47
N CYS A 29 6.45 -1.55 -8.64
CA CYS A 29 7.57 -2.47 -8.44
C CYS A 29 8.77 -2.14 -9.35
N ALA A 30 8.53 -1.72 -10.60
CA ALA A 30 9.59 -1.26 -11.50
C ALA A 30 10.29 0.00 -10.99
N TRP A 31 9.56 0.99 -10.45
CA TRP A 31 10.15 2.19 -9.86
C TRP A 31 10.89 1.91 -8.54
N MET A 32 10.31 1.03 -7.73
CA MET A 32 10.84 0.71 -6.42
C MET A 32 12.03 -0.26 -6.53
N GLY A 33 12.18 -0.99 -7.64
CA GLY A 33 13.28 -1.93 -7.84
C GLY A 33 13.11 -3.22 -7.03
N ASN A 34 11.88 -3.75 -6.95
CA ASN A 34 11.60 -5.05 -6.33
C ASN A 34 10.61 -5.87 -7.19
N SER A 35 10.44 -7.14 -6.86
CA SER A 35 9.39 -7.97 -7.45
C SER A 35 8.08 -7.81 -6.68
N GLN A 36 6.96 -8.16 -7.31
CA GLN A 36 5.64 -8.14 -6.66
C GLN A 36 5.60 -9.04 -5.41
N LEU A 37 6.30 -10.18 -5.45
CA LEU A 37 6.41 -11.08 -4.31
C LEU A 37 7.14 -10.43 -3.13
N VAL A 38 8.24 -9.72 -3.41
CA VAL A 38 9.01 -8.99 -2.39
C VAL A 38 8.19 -7.81 -1.83
N ALA A 39 7.48 -7.08 -2.71
CA ALA A 39 6.58 -6.01 -2.32
C ALA A 39 5.51 -6.52 -1.34
N ALA A 40 4.78 -7.57 -1.72
CA ALA A 40 3.72 -8.16 -0.90
C ALA A 40 4.23 -8.70 0.45
N LYS A 41 5.41 -9.33 0.45
CA LYS A 41 5.95 -9.96 1.66
C LYS A 41 6.56 -8.96 2.66
N HIS A 42 7.14 -7.86 2.18
CA HIS A 42 8.01 -7.02 3.01
C HIS A 42 7.61 -5.55 3.09
N TYR A 43 6.83 -5.04 2.14
CA TYR A 43 6.61 -3.59 1.98
C TYR A 43 5.14 -3.20 2.03
N LEU A 44 4.27 -3.85 1.25
CA LEU A 44 2.85 -3.49 1.17
C LEU A 44 2.16 -3.71 2.51
N GLN A 45 1.50 -2.67 3.01
CA GLN A 45 0.78 -2.70 4.28
C GLN A 45 -0.73 -2.66 4.03
N VAL A 46 -1.47 -3.46 4.79
CA VAL A 46 -2.92 -3.24 4.97
C VAL A 46 -3.09 -2.15 6.02
N THR A 47 -3.93 -1.16 5.75
CA THR A 47 -4.17 -0.03 6.66
C THR A 47 -5.67 0.12 6.87
N ASP A 48 -6.09 0.73 7.98
CA ASP A 48 -7.51 0.98 8.29
C ASP A 48 -8.21 1.78 7.18
N LYS A 49 -7.46 2.66 6.49
CA LYS A 49 -7.97 3.42 5.34
C LYS A 49 -8.44 2.52 4.20
N HIS A 50 -7.80 1.37 3.99
CA HIS A 50 -8.26 0.40 2.98
C HIS A 50 -9.62 -0.16 3.34
N PHE A 51 -9.85 -0.46 4.62
CA PHE A 51 -11.13 -0.96 5.10
C PHE A 51 -12.22 0.10 4.95
N THR A 52 -11.98 1.33 5.42
CA THR A 52 -12.93 2.44 5.27
C THR A 52 -13.32 2.66 3.81
N LYS A 53 -12.33 2.68 2.90
CA LYS A 53 -12.56 2.86 1.47
C LYS A 53 -13.43 1.73 0.87
N ALA A 54 -13.19 0.48 1.26
CA ALA A 54 -13.97 -0.66 0.78
C ALA A 54 -15.44 -0.57 1.23
N VAL A 55 -15.68 -0.20 2.50
CA VAL A 55 -17.04 0.01 3.02
C VAL A 55 -17.76 1.13 2.28
N ASP A 56 -17.10 2.26 2.05
CA ASP A 56 -17.71 3.39 1.35
C ASP A 56 -18.03 3.08 -0.11
N GLN A 57 -17.15 2.36 -0.82
CA GLN A 57 -17.42 1.88 -2.17
C GLN A 57 -18.60 0.91 -2.21
N SER A 58 -18.74 0.02 -1.23
CA SER A 58 -19.86 -0.91 -1.16
C SER A 58 -21.20 -0.18 -0.97
N LYS A 59 -21.24 0.88 -0.16
CA LYS A 59 -22.44 1.69 0.02
C LYS A 59 -22.85 2.38 -1.28
N LEU A 60 -21.88 2.93 -2.01
CA LEU A 60 -22.13 3.59 -3.30
C LEU A 60 -22.74 2.61 -4.32
N LEU A 61 -22.21 1.39 -4.39
CA LEU A 61 -22.74 0.32 -5.24
C LEU A 61 -24.18 -0.06 -4.87
N ALA A 62 -24.51 -0.11 -3.58
CA ALA A 62 -25.85 -0.44 -3.11
C ALA A 62 -26.89 0.67 -3.37
N VAL A 63 -26.48 1.90 -3.67
CA VAL A 63 -27.37 3.03 -4.01
C VAL A 63 -27.60 3.15 -5.51
N LEU A 64 -26.70 2.59 -6.34
CA LEU A 64 -26.76 2.64 -7.80
C LEU A 64 -27.40 1.39 -8.43
N LEU A 65 -27.73 0.37 -7.63
CA LEU A 65 -28.45 -0.85 -8.01
C LEU A 65 -29.84 -0.84 -7.40
#